data_AF-A0A916F2W0-F1
#
_entry.id   AF-A0A916F2W0-F1
#
_cell.length_a   1.000
_cell.length_b   1.000
_cell.length_c   1.000
_cell.angle_alpha   90.00
_cell.angle_beta   90.00
_cell.angle_gamma   90.00
#
_symmetry.space_group_name_H-M   'P 1'
#
loop_
_entity.id
_entity.type
_entity.pdbx_description
1 polymer ?
#
loop_
_entity_poly.entity_id
_entity_poly.type
_entity_poly.pdbx_seq_one_letter_code
_entity_poly.pdbx_strand_id
1 'polypeptide(L)'
;MDFKDIYKLVDANRAQKRTGYRVQFQQKVDAEIVIITVPPLEEESWPSDVATWRFAWRIAEARLSDPPDIDAGDLVNITVVDDQGRPVKYYATNQLHSFNTVDLE
;
A
#
# COMPACT_ATOMS: atom_id res chain seq x y z
N MET A 1 -26.70 23.13 4.24
CA MET A 1 -26.17 21.86 4.79
C MET A 1 -25.49 22.22 6.09
N ASP A 2 -25.95 21.68 7.22
CA ASP A 2 -25.35 21.92 8.54
C ASP A 2 -24.23 20.89 8.80
N PHE A 3 -23.28 21.22 9.68
CA PHE A 3 -22.19 20.33 10.12
C PHE A 3 -22.71 18.95 10.58
N LYS A 4 -23.88 18.90 11.23
CA LYS A 4 -24.51 17.64 11.65
C LYS A 4 -24.90 16.75 10.47
N ASP A 5 -25.27 17.34 9.34
CA ASP A 5 -25.64 16.59 8.13
C ASP A 5 -24.40 16.01 7.45
N ILE A 6 -23.27 16.73 7.50
CA ILE A 6 -21.97 16.25 7.00
C ILE A 6 -21.50 15.02 7.79
N TYR A 7 -21.58 15.06 9.13
CA TYR A 7 -21.21 13.91 9.98
C TYR A 7 -22.07 12.68 9.70
N LYS A 8 -23.38 12.85 9.57
CA LYS A 8 -24.29 11.74 9.23
C LYS A 8 -23.99 11.13 7.87
N LEU A 9 -23.61 11.95 6.88
CA LEU A 9 -23.24 11.48 5.55
C LEU A 9 -21.93 10.67 5.57
N VAL A 10 -20.97 11.08 6.40
CA VAL A 10 -19.71 10.35 6.62
C VAL A 10 -19.94 9.03 7.35
N ASP A 11 -20.79 9.01 8.39
CA ASP A 11 -21.10 7.80 9.14
C ASP A 11 -21.95 6.81 8.32
N ALA A 12 -22.88 7.29 7.50
CA ALA A 12 -23.70 6.44 6.63
C ALA A 12 -22.89 5.79 5.49
N ASN A 13 -21.86 6.48 5.01
CA ASN A 13 -20.91 5.96 4.02
C ASN A 13 -19.68 5.31 4.67
N ARG A 14 -19.76 4.93 5.95
CA ARG A 14 -18.71 4.20 6.66
C ARG A 14 -18.66 2.76 6.16
N ALA A 15 -18.32 2.59 4.89
CA ALA A 15 -17.92 1.33 4.29
C ALA A 15 -16.84 0.74 5.20
N GLN A 16 -17.13 -0.45 5.72
CA GLN A 16 -16.29 -1.34 6.52
C GLN A 16 -14.96 -0.69 6.93
N LYS A 17 -14.94 -0.05 8.10
CA LYS A 17 -13.77 0.67 8.62
C LYS A 17 -12.58 -0.30 8.61
N ARG A 18 -11.65 -0.10 7.68
CA ARG A 18 -10.38 -0.82 7.66
C ARG A 18 -9.71 -0.64 9.01
N THR A 19 -9.30 -1.74 9.63
CA THR A 19 -8.79 -1.70 11.01
C THR A 19 -7.31 -1.34 11.04
N GLY A 20 -6.62 -1.54 9.92
CA GLY A 20 -5.37 -0.87 9.63
C GLY A 20 -4.87 -1.13 8.22
N TYR A 21 -3.64 -0.71 7.99
CA TYR A 21 -3.00 -0.63 6.68
C TYR A 21 -1.58 -1.19 6.74
N ARG A 22 -1.16 -1.82 5.65
CA ARG A 22 0.21 -2.30 5.45
C ARG A 22 0.66 -1.92 4.05
N VAL A 23 1.95 -1.69 3.88
CA VAL A 23 2.57 -1.68 2.55
C VAL A 23 2.87 -3.13 2.18
N GLN A 24 2.47 -3.55 0.99
CA GLN A 24 2.82 -4.83 0.41
C GLN A 24 3.78 -4.60 -0.75
N PHE A 25 4.79 -5.45 -0.87
CA PHE A 25 5.72 -5.46 -2.00
C PHE A 25 6.03 -6.88 -2.42
N GLN A 26 6.41 -7.03 -3.68
CA GLN A 26 6.94 -8.27 -4.22
C GLN A 26 8.45 -8.18 -4.28
N GLN A 27 9.11 -9.29 -3.96
CA GLN A 27 10.55 -9.43 -4.05
C GLN A 27 10.87 -10.72 -4.81
N LYS A 28 11.76 -10.63 -5.79
CA LYS A 28 12.31 -11.83 -6.44
C LYS A 28 13.46 -12.35 -5.59
N VAL A 29 13.29 -13.56 -5.05
CA VAL A 29 14.32 -14.29 -4.30
C VAL A 29 14.58 -15.58 -5.07
N ASP A 30 15.80 -15.72 -5.60
CA ASP A 30 16.17 -16.78 -6.55
C ASP A 30 15.24 -16.83 -7.78
N ALA A 31 14.35 -17.82 -7.85
CA ALA A 31 13.37 -18.02 -8.92
C ALA A 31 11.92 -17.85 -8.45
N GLU A 32 11.70 -17.46 -7.19
CA GLU A 32 10.37 -17.32 -6.59
C GLU A 32 10.03 -15.86 -6.31
N ILE A 33 8.74 -15.54 -6.42
CA ILE A 33 8.18 -14.25 -6.04
C ILE A 33 7.67 -14.36 -4.61
N VAL A 34 8.28 -13.62 -3.69
CA VAL A 34 7.87 -13.56 -2.30
C VAL A 34 7.09 -12.26 -2.06
N ILE A 35 5.98 -12.38 -1.33
CA ILE A 35 5.20 -11.22 -0.89
C ILE A 35 5.66 -10.86 0.52
N ILE A 36 5.99 -9.58 0.73
CA ILE A 36 6.40 -9.06 2.02
C ILE A 36 5.51 -7.87 2.37
N THR A 37 5.18 -7.75 3.66
CA THR A 37 4.38 -6.64 4.18
C THR A 37 5.11 -5.87 5.26
N VAL A 38 4.89 -4.55 5.30
CA VAL A 38 5.34 -3.68 6.40
C VAL A 38 4.14 -2.90 6.96
N PRO A 39 3.84 -3.05 8.26
CA PRO A 39 4.47 -3.98 9.21
C PRO A 39 4.27 -5.46 8.82
N PRO A 40 5.10 -6.39 9.34
CA PRO A 40 4.89 -7.84 9.19
C PRO A 40 3.52 -8.28 9.70
N LEU A 41 3.00 -9.40 9.21
CA LEU A 41 1.65 -9.88 9.57
C LEU A 41 1.47 -10.12 11.07
N GLU A 42 2.57 -10.41 11.77
CA GLU A 42 2.64 -10.65 13.21
C GLU A 42 2.55 -9.35 14.04
N GLU A 43 2.82 -8.20 13.43
CA GLU A 43 2.76 -6.88 14.07
C GLU A 43 1.45 -6.16 13.76
N GLU A 44 1.04 -5.24 14.64
CA GLU A 44 -0.16 -4.43 14.42
C GLU A 44 -0.04 -3.57 13.15
N SER A 45 -1.08 -3.59 12.32
CA SER A 45 -1.16 -2.76 11.11
C SER A 45 -1.26 -1.28 11.45
N TRP A 46 -0.77 -0.41 10.57
CA TRP A 46 -0.79 1.02 10.82
C TRP A 46 -2.21 1.61 10.73
N PRO A 47 -2.52 2.67 11.50
CA PRO A 47 -3.89 3.20 11.57
C PRO A 47 -4.25 4.18 10.44
N SER A 48 -3.28 4.64 9.65
CA SER A 48 -3.47 5.69 8.64
C SER A 48 -3.09 5.23 7.24
N ASP A 49 -4.04 5.27 6.32
CA ASP A 49 -3.83 5.02 4.89
C ASP A 49 -2.87 6.05 4.27
N VAL A 50 -3.06 7.34 4.56
CA VAL A 50 -2.24 8.43 4.02
C VAL A 50 -0.77 8.26 4.43
N ALA A 51 -0.51 7.98 5.70
CA ALA A 51 0.86 7.75 6.18
C ALA A 51 1.48 6.49 5.52
N THR A 52 0.69 5.43 5.38
CA THR A 52 1.12 4.17 4.75
C THR A 52 1.46 4.37 3.28
N TRP A 53 0.62 5.10 2.53
CA TRP A 53 0.89 5.47 1.14
C TRP A 53 2.12 6.36 1.00
N ARG A 54 2.32 7.30 1.92
CA ARG A 54 3.51 8.17 1.90
C ARG A 54 4.78 7.37 2.16
N PHE A 55 4.72 6.35 3.02
CA PHE A 55 5.82 5.42 3.23
C PHE A 55 6.10 4.57 1.99
N ALA A 56 5.07 4.00 1.35
CA ALA A 56 5.19 3.27 0.09
C ALA A 56 5.87 4.10 -1.00
N TRP A 57 5.46 5.37 -1.16
CA TRP A 57 6.10 6.29 -2.11
C TRP A 57 7.57 6.54 -1.78
N ARG A 58 7.95 6.70 -0.50
CA ARG A 58 9.36 6.89 -0.11
C ARG A 58 10.23 5.67 -0.44
N ILE A 59 9.71 4.45 -0.26
CA ILE A 59 10.42 3.24 -0.67
C ILE A 59 10.61 3.25 -2.18
N ALA A 60 9.57 3.61 -2.94
CA ALA A 60 9.66 3.66 -4.38
C ALA A 60 10.70 4.67 -4.89
N GLU A 61 10.73 5.87 -4.32
CA GLU A 61 11.69 6.94 -4.64
C GLU A 61 13.13 6.56 -4.28
N ALA A 62 13.34 5.82 -3.17
CA ALA A 62 14.66 5.36 -2.79
C ALA A 62 15.28 4.47 -3.87
N ARG A 63 14.46 3.66 -4.57
CA ARG A 63 14.89 2.78 -5.65
C ARG A 63 15.14 3.49 -6.99
N LEU A 64 14.46 4.61 -7.27
CA LEU A 64 14.70 5.44 -8.47
C LEU A 64 16.13 6.01 -8.56
N SER A 65 16.92 5.86 -7.49
CA SER A 65 18.33 6.26 -7.45
C SER A 65 19.30 5.19 -7.99
N ASP A 66 18.82 3.95 -8.21
CA ASP A 66 19.62 2.81 -8.71
C ASP A 66 19.15 2.34 -10.11
N PRO A 67 20.06 1.82 -10.96
CA PRO A 67 19.91 1.60 -12.42
C PRO A 67 18.78 0.63 -12.86
N PRO A 68 18.47 0.54 -14.17
CA PRO A 68 17.19 0.02 -14.67
C PRO A 68 17.03 -1.51 -14.67
N ASP A 69 18.02 -2.27 -14.22
CA ASP A 69 17.92 -3.73 -14.11
C ASP A 69 17.42 -4.09 -12.72
N ILE A 70 16.41 -4.96 -12.67
CA ILE A 70 15.81 -5.43 -11.42
C ILE A 70 16.71 -6.51 -10.87
N ASP A 71 17.50 -6.14 -9.87
CA ASP A 71 18.39 -7.08 -9.21
C ASP A 71 17.60 -8.02 -8.28
N ALA A 72 18.17 -9.20 -8.03
CA ALA A 72 17.64 -10.11 -7.03
C ALA A 72 17.59 -9.40 -5.67
N GLY A 73 16.42 -9.40 -5.03
CA GLY A 73 16.19 -8.67 -3.78
C GLY A 73 15.50 -7.31 -3.94
N ASP A 74 15.24 -6.84 -5.16
CA ASP A 74 14.52 -5.59 -5.38
C ASP A 74 13.06 -5.64 -4.93
N LEU A 75 12.61 -4.53 -4.32
CA LEU A 75 11.22 -4.33 -3.95
C LEU A 75 10.46 -3.71 -5.13
N VAL A 76 9.55 -4.49 -5.71
CA VAL A 76 8.72 -4.11 -6.87
C VAL A 76 7.25 -4.20 -6.51
N ASN A 77 6.38 -3.68 -7.38
CA ASN A 77 4.93 -3.80 -7.27
C ASN A 77 4.39 -3.36 -5.88
N ILE A 78 4.87 -2.19 -5.45
CA ILE A 78 4.62 -1.66 -4.11
C ILE A 78 3.20 -1.11 -4.03
N THR A 79 2.38 -1.71 -3.17
CA THR A 79 0.96 -1.39 -3.00
C THR A 79 0.62 -1.19 -1.52
N VAL A 80 -0.55 -0.60 -1.22
CA VAL A 80 -1.09 -0.56 0.13
C VAL A 80 -2.28 -1.50 0.21
N VAL A 81 -2.32 -2.30 1.27
CA VAL A 81 -3.39 -3.25 1.57
C VAL A 81 -3.97 -2.98 2.95
N ASP A 82 -5.20 -3.41 3.17
CA ASP A 82 -5.81 -3.39 4.50
C ASP A 82 -5.36 -4.57 5.37
N ASP A 83 -5.89 -4.65 6.58
CA ASP A 83 -5.63 -5.71 7.56
C ASP A 83 -5.98 -7.11 7.06
N GLN A 84 -6.78 -7.23 6.00
CA GLN A 84 -7.16 -8.49 5.37
C GLN A 84 -6.41 -8.75 4.06
N GLY A 85 -5.38 -7.94 3.75
CA GLY A 85 -4.61 -8.05 2.52
C GLY A 85 -5.35 -7.54 1.28
N ARG A 86 -6.46 -6.80 1.43
CA ARG A 86 -7.22 -6.29 0.29
C ARG A 86 -6.61 -4.97 -0.21
N PRO A 87 -6.52 -4.75 -1.53
CA PRO A 87 -5.99 -3.50 -2.06
C PRO A 87 -6.74 -2.25 -1.58
N VAL A 88 -5.97 -1.27 -1.15
CA VAL A 88 -6.43 0.05 -0.76
C VAL A 88 -6.27 0.98 -1.95
N LYS A 89 -7.23 1.89 -2.18
CA LYS A 89 -7.11 2.91 -3.22
C LYS A 89 -6.11 3.97 -2.79
N TYR A 90 -5.36 4.52 -3.73
CA TYR A 90 -4.42 5.60 -3.45
C TYR A 90 -5.16 6.86 -3.04
N TYR A 91 -4.79 7.44 -1.91
CA TYR A 91 -5.52 8.57 -1.33
C TYR A 91 -5.54 9.80 -2.26
N ALA A 92 -4.51 9.98 -3.10
CA ALA A 92 -4.41 11.15 -3.98
C ALA A 92 -5.31 11.07 -5.22
N THR A 93 -5.52 9.86 -5.75
CA THR A 93 -6.26 9.65 -7.02
C THR A 93 -7.58 8.90 -6.83
N ASN A 94 -7.79 8.30 -5.67
CA ASN A 94 -8.90 7.39 -5.37
C ASN A 94 -9.02 6.21 -6.37
N GLN A 95 -7.90 5.77 -6.92
CA GLN A 95 -7.78 4.62 -7.82
C GLN A 95 -6.83 3.57 -7.23
N LEU A 96 -6.92 2.32 -7.68
CA LEU A 96 -5.89 1.33 -7.35
C LEU A 96 -4.57 1.77 -7.96
N HIS A 97 -3.49 1.62 -7.21
CA HIS A 97 -2.18 2.13 -7.61
C HIS A 97 -1.08 1.17 -7.13
N SER A 98 0.00 1.11 -7.89
CA SER A 98 1.22 0.37 -7.56
C SER A 98 2.41 1.21 -7.98
N PHE A 99 3.39 1.38 -7.11
CA PHE A 99 4.67 2.00 -7.45
C PHE A 99 5.66 0.94 -7.94
N ASN A 100 6.59 1.38 -8.80
CA ASN A 100 7.64 0.52 -9.37
C ASN A 100 7.05 -0.77 -9.95
N THR A 101 6.06 -0.59 -10.82
CA THR A 101 5.32 -1.71 -11.42
C THR A 101 6.24 -2.44 -12.39
N VAL A 102 6.32 -3.75 -12.23
CA VAL A 102 7.17 -4.66 -13.00
C VAL A 102 6.35 -5.89 -13.33
N ASP A 103 6.45 -6.33 -14.57
CA ASP A 103 5.91 -7.62 -14.98
C ASP A 103 6.90 -8.72 -14.59
N LEU A 104 6.47 -9.62 -13.72
CA LEU A 104 7.26 -10.76 -13.25
C LEU A 104 6.63 -12.03 -13.85
N GLU A 105 6.71 -12.17 -15.18
CA GLU A 105 6.38 -13.41 -15.91
C GLU A 105 7.52 -14.43 -15.88
#